data_AF-A0A1B0GI40-F1
#
_entry.id   AF-A0A1B0GI40-F1
#
_cell.length_a   1.000
_cell.length_b   1.000
_cell.length_c   1.000
_cell.angle_alpha   90.00
_cell.angle_beta   90.00
_cell.angle_gamma   90.00
#
_symmetry.space_group_name_H-M   'P 1'
#
loop_
_entity.id
_entity.type
_entity.pdbx_description
1 polymer ?
#
loop_
_entity_poly.entity_id
_entity_poly.type
_entity_poly.pdbx_seq_one_letter_code
_entity_poly.pdbx_strand_id
1 'polypeptide(L)'
;MNYGYLPKSDIETGNLRTEDQLIDAIKNLQSFANIPVTGVIDPQTVELLKKPRCGVPDDQETTDFYANNRYSPSRRYKRYVILGPKWDHTDLTWR
;
A
#
# COMPACT_ATOMS: atom_id res chain seq x y z
N MET A 1 -9.08 2.50 7.90
CA MET A 1 -8.00 3.02 7.03
C MET A 1 -7.25 1.81 6.49
N ASN A 2 -7.11 1.68 5.17
CA ASN A 2 -6.42 0.55 4.55
C ASN A 2 -5.12 1.08 3.92
N TYR A 3 -3.97 0.60 4.38
CA TYR A 3 -2.65 1.07 3.94
C TYR A 3 -2.02 0.19 2.84
N GLY A 4 -2.73 -0.84 2.38
CA GLY A 4 -2.30 -1.68 1.25
C GLY A 4 -1.44 -2.89 1.61
N TYR A 5 -1.12 -3.11 2.89
CA TYR A 5 -0.25 -4.23 3.30
C TYR A 5 -0.93 -5.59 3.35
N LEU A 6 -2.27 -5.63 3.35
CA LEU A 6 -3.07 -6.84 3.44
C LEU A 6 -3.93 -6.99 2.17
N PRO A 7 -4.11 -8.21 1.63
CA PRO A 7 -4.99 -8.43 0.49
C PRO A 7 -6.44 -8.03 0.85
N LYS A 8 -7.31 -7.84 -0.14
CA LYS A 8 -8.73 -7.61 0.17
C LYS A 8 -9.41 -8.91 0.60
N SER A 9 -10.49 -8.80 1.37
CA SER A 9 -11.35 -9.92 1.70
C SER A 9 -12.10 -10.38 0.46
N ASP A 10 -12.02 -11.67 0.11
CA ASP A 10 -12.85 -12.24 -0.95
C ASP A 10 -14.26 -12.54 -0.42
N ILE A 11 -15.24 -12.66 -1.33
CA ILE A 11 -16.63 -12.94 -0.97
C ILE A 11 -16.75 -14.33 -0.31
N GLU A 12 -15.92 -15.30 -0.72
CA GLU A 12 -15.94 -16.66 -0.18
C GLU A 12 -15.28 -16.77 1.21
N THR A 13 -14.12 -16.14 1.41
CA THR A 13 -13.33 -16.24 2.65
C THR A 13 -13.57 -15.09 3.64
N GLY A 14 -14.22 -14.00 3.20
CA GLY A 14 -14.45 -12.82 4.01
C GLY A 14 -13.15 -12.27 4.61
N ASN A 15 -13.17 -11.98 5.90
CA ASN A 15 -12.01 -11.42 6.63
C ASN A 15 -11.06 -12.48 7.19
N LEU A 16 -11.17 -13.75 6.79
CA LEU A 16 -10.26 -14.78 7.26
C LEU A 16 -8.85 -14.54 6.71
N ARG A 17 -7.86 -14.41 7.59
CA ARG A 17 -6.44 -14.22 7.25
C ARG A 17 -5.57 -15.27 7.91
N THR A 18 -4.51 -15.67 7.23
CA THR A 18 -3.50 -16.54 7.82
C THR A 18 -2.54 -15.71 8.68
N GLU A 19 -1.90 -16.37 9.63
CA GLU A 19 -0.88 -15.73 10.47
C GLU A 19 0.32 -15.25 9.64
N ASP A 20 0.73 -16.06 8.65
CA ASP A 20 1.81 -15.70 7.72
C ASP A 20 1.51 -14.40 6.95
N GLN A 21 0.27 -14.23 6.47
CA GLN A 21 -0.15 -13.00 5.79
C GLN A 21 -0.04 -11.76 6.68
N LEU A 22 -0.34 -11.91 7.98
CA LEU A 22 -0.20 -10.82 8.95
C LEU A 22 1.27 -10.49 9.22
N ILE A 23 2.11 -11.52 9.38
CA ILE A 23 3.54 -11.35 9.62
C ILE A 23 4.18 -10.62 8.43
N ASP A 24 3.87 -11.02 7.20
CA ASP A 24 4.40 -10.39 6.00
C ASP A 24 3.91 -8.95 5.85
N ALA A 25 2.64 -8.68 6.14
CA ALA A 25 2.10 -7.32 6.16
C ALA A 25 2.82 -6.41 7.17
N ILE A 26 3.13 -6.93 8.36
CA ILE A 26 3.88 -6.20 9.39
C ILE A 26 5.31 -5.90 8.91
N LYS A 27 5.99 -6.89 8.30
CA LYS A 27 7.34 -6.68 7.76
C LYS A 27 7.36 -5.60 6.67
N ASN A 28 6.35 -5.58 5.80
CA ASN A 28 6.24 -4.56 4.75
C ASN A 28 6.03 -3.16 5.33
N LEU A 29 5.18 -3.03 6.35
CA LEU A 29 4.98 -1.78 7.08
C LEU A 29 6.28 -1.31 7.76
N GLN A 30 6.99 -2.21 8.44
CA GLN A 30 8.26 -1.89 9.10
C GLN A 30 9.34 -1.44 8.10
N SER A 31 9.44 -2.13 6.96
CA SER A 31 10.33 -1.79 5.87
C SER A 31 10.02 -0.39 5.29
N PHE A 32 8.74 -0.11 5.03
CA PHE A 32 8.30 1.20 4.54
C PHE A 32 8.60 2.33 5.53
N ALA A 33 8.37 2.07 6.81
CA ALA A 33 8.65 3.00 7.90
C ALA A 33 10.14 3.15 8.22
N ASN A 34 11.00 2.33 7.61
CA ASN A 34 12.44 2.27 7.86
C ASN A 34 12.78 2.00 9.35
N ILE A 35 12.01 1.11 9.98
CA ILE A 35 12.26 0.58 11.34
C ILE A 35 12.73 -0.88 11.24
N PRO A 36 13.31 -1.46 12.31
CA PRO A 36 13.77 -2.85 12.29
C PRO A 36 12.65 -3.82 11.89
N VAL A 37 12.91 -4.62 10.85
CA VAL A 37 11.95 -5.59 10.32
C VAL A 37 11.97 -6.84 11.19
N THR A 38 10.97 -6.95 12.07
CA THR A 38 10.80 -8.07 13.00
C THR A 38 9.64 -8.98 12.61
N GLY A 39 8.64 -8.46 11.90
CA GLY A 39 7.38 -9.16 11.64
C GLY A 39 6.48 -9.31 12.86
N VAL A 40 6.82 -8.65 13.96
CA VAL A 40 6.04 -8.64 15.20
C VAL A 40 5.59 -7.21 15.49
N ILE A 41 4.45 -7.04 16.15
CA ILE A 41 3.95 -5.73 16.60
C ILE A 41 4.76 -5.29 17.83
N ASP A 42 5.93 -4.71 17.58
CA ASP A 42 6.80 -4.11 18.59
C ASP A 42 6.31 -2.70 19.00
N PRO A 43 6.80 -2.12 20.10
CA PRO A 43 6.38 -0.79 20.55
C PRO A 43 6.55 0.33 19.50
N GLN A 44 7.57 0.27 18.65
CA GLN A 44 7.79 1.27 17.59
C GLN A 44 6.74 1.10 16.49
N THR A 45 6.42 -0.15 16.12
CA THR A 45 5.31 -0.46 15.20
C THR A 45 3.96 0.03 15.75
N VAL A 46 3.70 -0.14 17.05
CA VAL A 46 2.47 0.37 17.68
C VAL A 46 2.37 1.88 17.61
N GLU A 47 3.47 2.59 17.88
CA GLU A 47 3.53 4.04 17.78
C GLU A 47 3.23 4.50 16.35
N LEU A 48 3.81 3.81 15.37
CA LEU A 48 3.60 4.08 13.95
C LEU A 48 2.13 3.91 13.54
N LEU A 49 1.49 2.82 13.96
CA LEU A 49 0.08 2.55 13.65
C LEU A 49 -0.89 3.58 14.25
N LYS A 50 -0.52 4.21 15.38
CA LYS A 50 -1.35 5.22 16.05
C LYS A 50 -1.18 6.63 15.49
N LYS A 51 -0.11 6.89 14.74
CA LYS A 51 0.20 8.22 14.22
C LYS A 51 -0.83 8.65 13.16
N PRO A 52 -1.40 9.87 13.21
CA PRO A 52 -2.30 10.35 12.18
C PRO A 52 -1.59 10.41 10.83
N ARG A 53 -2.25 9.92 9.78
CA ARG A 53 -1.63 9.73 8.48
C ARG A 53 -2.64 9.83 7.33
N CYS A 54 -2.11 9.96 6.11
CA CYS A 54 -2.91 9.97 4.90
C CYS A 54 -3.62 8.62 4.70
N GLY A 55 -4.79 8.63 4.04
CA GLY A 55 -5.54 7.43 3.68
C GLY A 55 -5.09 6.77 2.38
N VAL A 56 -4.10 7.33 1.68
CA VAL A 56 -3.49 6.74 0.49
C VAL A 56 -2.64 5.53 0.92
N PRO A 57 -2.73 4.37 0.22
CA PRO A 57 -1.89 3.21 0.53
C PRO A 57 -0.41 3.47 0.32
N ASP A 58 0.40 2.80 1.13
CA ASP A 58 1.86 2.86 1.05
C ASP A 58 2.39 1.93 -0.03
N ASP A 59 1.77 0.76 -0.17
CA ASP A 59 2.14 -0.25 -1.14
C ASP A 59 1.35 -0.08 -2.45
N GLN A 60 2.08 0.37 -3.48
CA GLN A 60 1.56 0.60 -4.83
C GLN A 60 1.42 -0.68 -5.67
N GLU A 61 1.87 -1.84 -5.16
CA GLU A 61 1.61 -3.14 -5.81
C GLU A 61 0.14 -3.54 -5.71
N THR A 62 -0.62 -2.94 -4.78
CA THR A 62 -2.06 -3.09 -4.76
C THR A 62 -2.68 -2.38 -5.97
N THR A 63 -3.16 -3.16 -6.93
CA THR A 63 -3.69 -2.71 -8.23
C THR A 63 -5.00 -1.94 -8.14
N ASP A 64 -5.42 -1.66 -6.92
CA ASP A 64 -6.74 -1.20 -6.53
C ASP A 64 -6.97 0.29 -6.79
N PHE A 65 -5.92 1.10 -6.90
CA PHE A 65 -6.01 2.57 -7.07
C PHE A 65 -5.69 3.06 -8.48
N TYR A 66 -5.27 2.18 -9.39
CA TYR A 66 -5.19 2.52 -10.80
C TYR A 66 -6.60 2.47 -11.38
N ALA A 67 -7.10 3.61 -11.87
CA ALA A 67 -8.45 3.81 -12.44
C ALA A 67 -8.85 2.83 -13.56
N ASN A 68 -7.97 1.91 -13.93
CA ASN A 68 -8.06 1.01 -15.06
C ASN A 68 -7.74 -0.46 -14.74
N ASN A 69 -7.49 -0.86 -13.47
CA ASN A 69 -7.31 -2.27 -13.07
C ASN A 69 -6.41 -3.09 -14.03
N ARG A 70 -5.39 -2.45 -14.63
CA ARG A 70 -4.46 -3.10 -15.55
C ARG A 70 -3.17 -3.40 -14.80
N TYR A 71 -3.26 -4.38 -13.90
CA TYR A 71 -2.07 -5.14 -13.56
C TYR A 71 -1.63 -5.87 -14.81
N SER A 72 -0.63 -5.33 -15.50
CA SER A 72 0.06 -6.02 -16.57
C SER A 72 1.46 -6.27 -16.05
N PRO A 73 1.76 -7.49 -15.53
CA PRO A 73 3.11 -7.84 -15.08
C PRO A 73 4.16 -7.68 -16.18
N SER A 74 3.72 -7.55 -17.44
CA SER A 74 4.52 -7.37 -18.65
C SER A 74 4.75 -5.90 -19.07
N ARG A 75 4.20 -4.90 -18.37
CA ARG A 75 4.50 -3.49 -18.66
C ARG A 75 5.72 -3.04 -17.85
N ARG A 76 6.87 -2.92 -18.53
CA ARG A 76 8.08 -2.27 -18.00
C ARG A 76 7.70 -0.93 -17.35
N TYR A 77 7.83 -0.84 -16.04
CA TYR A 77 7.64 0.41 -15.29
C TYR A 77 8.57 1.46 -15.93
N LYS A 78 8.01 2.61 -16.36
CA LYS A 78 8.85 3.68 -16.93
C LYS A 78 9.79 4.13 -15.82
N ARG A 79 11.11 3.95 -16.01
CA ARG A 79 12.17 4.17 -15.00
C ARG A 79 12.18 5.57 -14.36
N TYR A 80 11.44 6.53 -14.91
CA TYR A 80 11.47 7.95 -14.56
C TYR A 80 10.11 8.53 -14.17
N VAL A 81 9.03 7.73 -14.16
CA VAL A 81 7.73 8.19 -13.64
C VAL A 81 7.60 7.70 -12.21
N ILE A 82 8.24 8.41 -11.28
CA ILE A 82 8.32 8.04 -9.85
C ILE A 82 6.98 8.31 -9.14
N LEU A 83 6.15 9.24 -9.65
CA LEU A 83 4.85 9.58 -9.09
C LEU A 83 3.77 9.66 -10.17
N GLY A 84 2.92 8.64 -10.22
CA GLY A 84 1.55 8.71 -10.73
C GLY A 84 1.35 9.13 -12.19
N PRO A 85 0.07 9.23 -12.62
CA PRO A 85 -0.27 9.86 -13.88
C PRO A 85 0.08 11.35 -13.84
N LYS A 86 0.78 11.84 -14.87
CA LYS A 86 1.07 13.26 -15.06
C LYS A 86 -0.19 13.93 -15.62
N TRP A 87 -0.51 15.13 -15.14
CA TRP A 87 -1.54 15.97 -15.75
C TRP A 87 -1.19 16.32 -17.20
N ASP A 88 -2.15 16.19 -18.11
CA ASP A 88 -1.96 16.51 -19.53
C ASP A 88 -1.82 18.03 -19.79
N HIS A 89 -2.34 18.85 -18.87
CA HIS A 89 -2.27 20.31 -18.89
C HIS A 89 -1.73 20.85 -17.56
N THR A 90 -1.18 22.06 -17.59
CA THR A 90 -0.59 22.75 -16.42
C THR A 90 -1.58 23.66 -15.71
N ASP A 91 -2.65 24.07 -16.39
CA ASP A 91 -3.61 25.05 -15.88
C ASP A 91 -4.70 24.33 -15.06
N LEU A 92 -4.37 24.03 -13.81
CA LEU A 92 -5.22 23.26 -12.91
C LEU A 92 -6.28 24.16 -12.25
N THR A 93 -7.53 23.70 -12.21
CA THR A 93 -8.64 24.36 -11.50
C THR A 93 -9.20 23.42 -10.42
N TRP A 94 -9.70 23.97 -9.30
CA TRP A 94 -10.27 23.21 -8.17
C TRP A 94 -11.58 23.85 -7.68
N ARG A 95 -12.43 23.08 -6.99
CA ARG A 95 -13.69 23.54 -6.39
C ARG A 95 -13.84 23.02 -4.97
#